data_AF-A0A8T4R0D5-F1
#
_entry.id   AF-A0A8T4R0D5-F1
#
_cell.length_a   1.000
_cell.length_b   1.000
_cell.length_c   1.000
_cell.angle_alpha   90.00
_cell.angle_beta   90.00
_cell.angle_gamma   90.00
#
_symmetry.space_group_name_H-M   'P 1'
#
loop_
_entity.id
_entity.type
_entity.pdbx_description
1 polymer ?
#
loop_
_entity_poly.entity_id
_entity_poly.type
_entity_poly.pdbx_seq_one_letter_code
_entity_poly.pdbx_strand_id
1 'polypeptide(L)'
;MMSAKLFFRGFIAGFRGFGKLVADAINLAVLAFVYYIGIGMVSVVAKALGKHFMKLSRREEKTYWAKTSVGPRDKELYYRQF
;
A
#
# COMPACT_ATOMS: atom_id res chain seq x y z
N MET A 1 -27.39 -44.23 -14.77
CA MET A 1 -28.03 -42.89 -14.73
C MET A 1 -27.33 -42.07 -13.66
N MET A 2 -26.70 -40.95 -14.02
CA MET A 2 -26.16 -40.03 -13.01
C MET A 2 -27.31 -39.60 -12.10
N SER A 3 -27.14 -39.74 -10.79
CA SER A 3 -28.15 -39.30 -9.83
C SER A 3 -28.37 -37.80 -10.02
N ALA A 4 -29.60 -37.36 -10.28
CA ALA A 4 -29.94 -35.95 -10.47
C ALA A 4 -29.42 -35.07 -9.32
N LYS A 5 -29.37 -35.64 -8.11
CA LYS A 5 -28.79 -35.01 -6.91
C LYS A 5 -27.31 -34.62 -7.07
N LEU A 6 -26.52 -35.44 -7.78
CA LEU A 6 -25.10 -35.16 -8.03
C LEU A 6 -24.94 -34.03 -9.05
N PHE A 7 -25.79 -34.01 -10.09
CA PHE A 7 -25.82 -32.94 -11.09
C PHE A 7 -26.15 -31.58 -10.47
N PHE A 8 -27.22 -31.51 -9.68
CA PHE A 8 -27.60 -30.27 -8.99
C PHE A 8 -26.53 -29.79 -8.00
N ARG A 9 -25.86 -30.72 -7.31
CA ARG A 9 -24.75 -30.37 -6.39
C ARG A 9 -23.57 -29.75 -7.14
N GLY A 10 -23.20 -30.31 -8.30
CA GLY A 10 -22.16 -29.74 -9.16
C GLY A 10 -22.55 -28.37 -9.72
N PHE A 11 -23.80 -28.23 -10.18
CA PHE A 11 -24.33 -26.97 -10.70
C PHE A 11 -24.30 -25.85 -9.65
N ILE A 12 -24.76 -26.11 -8.43
CA ILE A 12 -24.74 -25.14 -7.33
C ILE A 12 -23.31 -24.77 -6.96
N ALA A 13 -22.39 -25.73 -6.94
CA ALA A 13 -20.98 -25.46 -6.66
C ALA A 13 -20.35 -24.55 -7.73
N GLY A 14 -20.64 -24.81 -9.01
CA GLY A 14 -20.21 -23.97 -10.13
C GLY A 14 -20.80 -22.56 -10.05
N PHE A 15 -22.10 -22.45 -9.78
CA PHE A 15 -22.79 -21.15 -9.63
C PHE A 15 -22.20 -20.32 -8.47
N ARG A 16 -21.87 -20.95 -7.34
CA ARG A 16 -21.21 -20.28 -6.21
C ARG A 16 -19.82 -19.78 -6.59
N GLY A 17 -19.04 -20.57 -7.33
CA GLY A 17 -17.73 -20.16 -7.82
C GLY A 17 -17.81 -18.97 -8.78
N PHE A 18 -18.75 -19.02 -9.73
CA PHE A 18 -19.01 -17.92 -10.66
C PHE A 18 -19.47 -16.65 -9.93
N GLY A 19 -20.41 -16.79 -9.00
CA GLY A 19 -20.88 -15.67 -8.18
C GLY A 19 -19.76 -15.02 -7.38
N LYS A 20 -18.81 -15.80 -6.87
CA LYS A 20 -17.60 -15.27 -6.21
C LYS A 20 -16.75 -14.44 -7.17
N LEU A 21 -16.48 -14.93 -8.38
CA LEU A 21 -15.69 -14.19 -9.38
C LEU A 21 -16.36 -12.85 -9.76
N VAL A 22 -17.67 -12.86 -9.93
CA VAL A 22 -18.44 -11.63 -10.21
C VAL A 22 -18.35 -10.66 -9.03
N ALA A 23 -18.50 -11.15 -7.79
CA ALA A 23 -18.36 -10.32 -6.59
C ALA A 23 -16.95 -9.72 -6.47
N ASP A 24 -15.91 -10.51 -6.71
CA ASP A 24 -14.52 -10.05 -6.68
C ASP A 24 -14.27 -8.99 -7.76
N ALA A 25 -14.80 -9.16 -8.98
CA ALA A 25 -14.70 -8.19 -10.06
C ALA A 25 -15.41 -6.86 -9.73
N ILE A 26 -16.61 -6.92 -9.15
CA ILE A 26 -17.35 -5.73 -8.71
C ILE A 26 -16.58 -5.02 -7.60
N ASN A 27 -16.08 -5.74 -6.59
CA ASN A 27 -15.29 -5.16 -5.51
C ASN A 27 -14.04 -4.47 -6.04
N LEU A 28 -13.33 -5.08 -6.99
CA LEU A 28 -12.17 -4.48 -7.64
C LEU A 28 -12.55 -3.19 -8.38
N ALA A 29 -13.65 -3.20 -9.14
CA ALA A 29 -14.13 -2.04 -9.87
C ALA A 29 -14.51 -0.88 -8.93
N VAL A 30 -15.22 -1.17 -7.84
CA VAL A 30 -15.58 -0.18 -6.81
C VAL A 30 -14.32 0.36 -6.13
N LEU A 31 -13.39 -0.51 -5.74
CA LEU A 31 -12.14 -0.10 -5.10
C LEU A 31 -11.31 0.80 -6.01
N ALA A 32 -11.16 0.43 -7.29
CA ALA A 32 -10.48 1.24 -8.28
C ALA A 32 -11.15 2.61 -8.41
N PHE A 33 -12.47 2.66 -8.56
CA PHE A 33 -13.22 3.92 -8.64
C PHE A 33 -12.96 4.83 -7.44
N VAL A 34 -13.05 4.30 -6.21
CA VAL A 34 -12.81 5.07 -4.98
C VAL A 34 -11.36 5.56 -4.90
N TYR A 35 -10.38 4.75 -5.30
CA TYR A 35 -8.98 5.17 -5.32
C TYR A 35 -8.72 6.28 -6.34
N TYR A 36 -9.18 6.12 -7.58
CA TYR A 36 -8.92 7.10 -8.62
C TYR A 36 -9.68 8.40 -8.40
N ILE A 37 -10.96 8.33 -8.01
CA ILE A 37 -11.77 9.53 -7.81
C ILE A 37 -11.53 10.14 -6.43
N GLY A 38 -11.53 9.36 -5.36
CA GLY A 38 -11.30 9.87 -4.01
C GLY A 38 -9.86 10.34 -3.82
N ILE A 39 -8.90 9.41 -3.90
CA ILE A 39 -7.49 9.72 -3.61
C ILE A 39 -6.86 10.51 -4.75
N GLY A 40 -7.18 10.17 -6.01
CA GLY A 40 -6.66 10.87 -7.17
C GLY A 40 -7.12 12.33 -7.21
N MET A 41 -8.41 12.62 -6.97
CA MET A 41 -8.89 14.00 -6.92
C MET A 41 -8.26 14.78 -5.76
N VAL A 42 -8.16 14.18 -4.57
CA VAL A 42 -7.47 14.81 -3.42
C VAL A 42 -6.01 15.13 -3.76
N SER A 43 -5.31 14.23 -4.45
CA SER A 43 -3.92 14.43 -4.87
C SER A 43 -3.79 15.57 -5.89
N VAL A 44 -4.71 15.65 -6.85
CA VAL A 44 -4.76 16.75 -7.84
C VAL A 44 -5.01 18.09 -7.15
N VAL A 45 -5.98 18.16 -6.24
CA VAL A 45 -6.30 19.38 -5.48
C VAL A 45 -5.13 19.78 -4.59
N ALA A 46 -4.53 18.83 -3.86
CA ALA A 46 -3.36 19.11 -3.01
C ALA A 46 -2.18 19.65 -3.82
N LYS A 47 -1.93 19.08 -5.01
CA LYS A 47 -0.91 19.56 -5.93
C LYS A 47 -1.22 20.97 -6.49
N ALA A 48 -2.48 21.24 -6.82
CA ALA A 48 -2.93 22.56 -7.26
C ALA A 48 -2.74 23.63 -6.17
N LEU A 49 -2.92 23.26 -4.90
CA LEU A 49 -2.66 24.11 -3.73
C LEU A 49 -1.17 24.21 -3.35
N GLY A 50 -0.26 23.66 -4.16
CA GLY A 50 1.18 23.69 -3.90
C GLY A 50 1.65 22.81 -2.73
N LYS A 51 0.80 21.90 -2.23
CA LYS A 51 1.20 20.93 -1.21
C LYS A 51 2.03 19.82 -1.86
N HIS A 52 3.31 19.78 -1.52
CA HIS A 52 4.19 18.68 -1.90
C HIS A 52 4.19 17.62 -0.80
N PHE A 53 3.67 16.42 -1.11
CA PHE A 53 3.72 15.27 -0.20
C PHE A 53 5.15 14.79 0.08
N MET A 54 6.06 15.04 -0.86
CA MET A 54 7.46 14.68 -0.76
C MET A 54 8.32 15.91 -1.09
N LYS A 55 9.18 16.33 -0.14
CA LYS A 55 10.19 17.35 -0.40
C LYS A 55 11.25 16.76 -1.33
N LEU A 56 11.15 17.05 -2.63
CA LEU A 56 12.14 16.61 -3.64
C LEU A 56 13.47 17.37 -3.57
N SER A 57 13.58 18.40 -2.72
CA SER A 57 14.82 19.14 -2.59
C SER A 57 15.89 18.30 -1.88
N ARG A 58 16.98 18.00 -2.59
CA ARG A 58 18.26 17.53 -2.02
C ARG A 58 18.99 18.69 -1.31
N ARG A 59 18.27 19.52 -0.55
CA ARG A 59 18.94 20.41 0.40
C ARG A 59 19.42 19.50 1.52
N GLU A 60 20.68 19.65 1.92
CA GLU A 60 21.16 19.17 3.21
C GLU A 60 20.32 19.87 4.28
N GLU A 61 19.13 19.34 4.59
CA GLU A 61 18.43 19.74 5.79
C GLU A 61 19.36 19.38 6.95
N LYS A 62 19.59 20.35 7.84
CA LYS A 62 20.28 20.12 9.11
C LYS A 62 19.60 18.92 9.74
N THR A 63 20.27 17.79 9.69
CA THR A 63 19.74 16.56 10.23
C THR A 63 19.44 16.79 11.70
N TYR A 64 18.36 16.20 12.22
CA TYR A 64 18.12 16.19 13.67
C TYR A 64 19.24 15.49 14.45
N TRP A 65 20.15 14.84 13.73
CA TRP A 65 21.42 14.35 14.23
C TRP A 65 22.32 15.54 14.58
N ALA A 66 22.47 15.80 15.88
CA ALA A 66 23.55 16.65 16.35
C ALA A 66 24.89 16.09 15.85
N LYS A 67 25.79 16.97 15.39
CA LYS A 67 27.18 16.58 15.12
C LYS A 67 27.84 16.19 16.44
N THR A 68 27.74 14.93 16.84
CA THR A 68 28.52 14.40 17.95
C THR A 68 29.98 14.40 17.53
N SER A 69 30.78 15.26 18.14
CA SER A 69 32.23 15.13 18.09
C SER A 69 32.60 13.88 18.88
N VAL A 70 32.85 12.78 18.19
CA VAL A 70 33.58 11.66 18.78
C VAL A 70 34.97 12.20 19.08
N GLY A 71 35.20 12.59 20.34
CA GLY A 71 36.50 13.10 20.77
C GLY A 71 37.60 12.07 20.49
N PRO A 72 38.88 12.45 20.52
CA PRO A 72 40.02 11.56 20.23
C PRO A 72 40.19 10.38 21.22
N ARG A 73 39.21 10.15 22.10
CA ARG A 73 39.19 9.00 22.99
C ARG A 73 38.68 7.78 22.23
N ASP A 74 39.67 6.99 21.82
CA ASP A 74 39.63 5.59 21.42
C ASP A 74 38.39 5.12 20.67
N LYS A 75 38.49 5.12 19.34
CA LYS A 75 37.48 4.54 18.43
C LYS A 75 37.15 3.09 18.81
N GLU A 76 38.10 2.38 19.43
CA GLU A 76 37.94 1.00 19.86
C GLU A 76 36.88 0.84 20.96
N LEU A 77 36.72 1.83 21.85
CA LEU A 77 35.66 1.84 22.86
C LEU A 77 34.26 2.02 22.24
N TYR A 78 34.16 2.80 21.17
CA TYR A 78 32.91 3.01 20.44
C TYR A 78 32.46 1.77 19.66
N TYR A 79 33.40 1.03 19.06
CA TYR A 79 33.09 -0.20 18.33
C TYR A 79 32.60 -1.34 19.24
N ARG A 80 32.83 -1.25 20.56
CA ARG A 80 32.40 -2.26 21.56
C ARG A 80 31.04 -1.95 22.21
N GLN A 81 30.32 -0.91 21.78
CA GLN A 81 29.01 -0.53 22.33
C GLN A 81 27.82 -1.33 21.76
N PHE A 82 28.03 -2.09 20.70
CA PHE A 82 27.06 -2.99 20.09
C PHE A 82 27.64 -4.41 20.05
#